data_AF-A0A3N4HBT4-F1
#
_entry.id   AF-A0A3N4HBT4-F1
#
_cell.length_a   1.000
_cell.length_b   1.000
_cell.length_c   1.000
_cell.angle_alpha   90.00
_cell.angle_beta   90.00
_cell.angle_gamma   90.00
#
_symmetry.space_group_name_H-M   'P 1'
#
loop_
_entity.id
_entity.type
_entity.pdbx_description
1 polymer ?
#
loop_
_entity_poly.entity_id
_entity_poly.type
_entity_poly.pdbx_seq_one_letter_code
_entity_poly.pdbx_strand_id
1 'polypeptide(L)'
;MDTHVTNAYQSDWTLYVDAIQVVYNNQVNVATGQAPNMLMFGYLPTTTLQIPAIDAESSYSRDQQRSAAERIEHLQLLRQEAHDALVFGQFTVAMYFDKNHTIPPFKAGDKVYLKLAKKHTPGYAVPGITCRKLGPQRKKAPKAKKTAKTPTVPTRKSARLA
;
A
#
# COMPACT_ATOMS: atom_id res chain seq x y z
N MET A 1 3.79 -19.64 22.05
CA MET A 1 2.71 -18.84 21.41
C MET A 1 2.29 -17.88 22.49
N ASP A 2 3.04 -16.78 22.60
CA ASP A 2 2.99 -15.92 23.78
C ASP A 2 1.99 -14.83 23.47
N THR A 3 0.78 -14.99 23.99
CA THR A 3 -0.27 -13.98 23.91
C THR A 3 0.17 -12.80 24.76
N HIS A 4 0.46 -11.65 24.14
CA HIS A 4 0.60 -10.39 24.87
C HIS A 4 -0.76 -10.12 25.55
N VAL A 5 -0.80 -10.36 26.86
CA VAL A 5 -2.00 -10.18 27.68
C VAL A 5 -2.24 -8.69 27.81
N THR A 6 -3.11 -8.15 26.96
CA THR A 6 -3.72 -6.86 27.26
C THR A 6 -4.62 -7.05 28.48
N ASN A 7 -4.64 -6.05 29.37
CA ASN A 7 -5.58 -6.01 30.48
C ASN A 7 -7.02 -6.17 29.96
N ALA A 8 -7.94 -6.68 30.78
CA ALA A 8 -9.34 -6.95 30.41
C ALA A 8 -10.05 -5.73 29.79
N TYR A 9 -9.61 -4.51 30.13
CA TYR A 9 -10.13 -3.25 29.60
C TYR A 9 -9.44 -2.74 28.33
N GLN A 10 -8.41 -3.43 27.84
CA GLN A 10 -7.58 -3.03 26.69
C GLN A 10 -7.01 -1.61 26.79
N SER A 11 -6.84 -1.07 28.01
CA SER A 11 -6.34 0.28 28.26
C SER A 11 -4.82 0.41 28.09
N ASP A 12 -4.11 -0.71 28.25
CA ASP A 12 -2.65 -0.71 28.45
C ASP A 12 -1.88 -0.95 27.15
N TRP A 13 -2.56 -0.85 25.99
CA TRP A 13 -1.97 -1.11 24.67
C TRP A 13 -0.80 -0.17 24.34
N THR A 14 -0.80 1.05 24.91
CA THR A 14 0.26 2.03 24.73
C THR A 14 1.62 1.54 25.25
N LEU A 15 1.64 0.73 26.30
CA LEU A 15 2.85 0.13 26.87
C LEU A 15 3.49 -0.92 25.96
N TYR A 16 2.70 -1.49 25.05
CA TYR A 16 3.14 -2.56 24.16
C TYR A 16 3.45 -2.08 22.73
N VAL A 17 3.27 -0.79 22.43
CA VAL A 17 3.49 -0.25 21.07
C VAL A 17 4.90 -0.53 20.57
N ASP A 18 5.91 -0.31 21.39
CA ASP A 18 7.31 -0.52 21.01
C ASP A 18 7.60 -2.00 20.74
N ALA A 19 7.08 -2.90 21.59
CA ALA A 19 7.22 -4.33 21.41
C ALA A 19 6.50 -4.81 20.13
N ILE A 20 5.29 -4.31 19.89
CA ILE A 20 4.50 -4.62 18.68
C ILE A 20 5.23 -4.12 17.44
N GLN A 21 5.82 -2.92 17.46
CA GLN A 21 6.56 -2.38 16.32
C GLN A 21 7.72 -3.29 15.92
N VAL A 22 8.50 -3.77 16.88
CA VAL A 22 9.64 -4.65 16.60
C VAL A 22 9.17 -5.98 16.02
N VAL A 23 8.15 -6.61 16.64
CA VAL A 23 7.59 -7.87 16.16
C VAL A 23 6.99 -7.72 14.77
N TYR A 24 6.20 -6.67 14.56
CA TYR A 24 5.54 -6.38 13.28
C TYR A 24 6.56 -6.15 12.16
N ASN A 25 7.63 -5.40 12.41
CA ASN A 25 8.66 -5.13 11.41
C ASN A 25 9.59 -6.34 11.14
N ASN A 26 9.59 -7.35 12.00
CA ASN A 26 10.29 -8.61 11.81
C ASN A 26 9.43 -9.70 11.15
N GLN A 27 8.12 -9.51 11.03
CA GLN A 27 7.24 -10.47 10.38
C GLN A 27 7.39 -10.43 8.86
N VAL A 28 7.40 -11.61 8.24
CA VAL A 28 7.46 -11.77 6.78
C VAL A 28 6.12 -11.35 6.17
N ASN A 29 6.16 -10.43 5.22
CA ASN A 29 4.98 -10.05 4.47
C ASN A 29 4.75 -11.04 3.32
N VAL A 30 3.52 -11.53 3.19
CA VAL A 30 3.12 -12.49 2.15
C VAL A 30 3.34 -11.95 0.72
N ALA A 31 3.13 -10.65 0.51
CA ALA A 31 3.24 -10.03 -0.81
C ALA A 31 4.68 -9.90 -1.30
N THR A 32 5.62 -9.60 -0.39
CA THR A 32 7.04 -9.38 -0.73
C THR A 32 7.93 -10.58 -0.39
N GLY A 33 7.43 -11.56 0.37
CA GLY A 33 8.22 -12.69 0.87
C GLY A 33 9.31 -12.31 1.89
N GLN A 34 9.39 -11.03 2.26
CA GLN A 34 10.45 -10.47 3.11
C GLN A 34 9.86 -9.64 4.24
N ALA A 35 10.57 -9.57 5.36
CA ALA A 35 10.21 -8.73 6.49
C ALA A 35 10.68 -7.27 6.29
N PRO A 36 9.94 -6.25 6.78
CA PRO A 36 10.33 -4.85 6.64
C PRO A 36 11.75 -4.53 7.13
N ASN A 37 12.14 -5.05 8.29
CA ASN A 37 13.50 -4.85 8.83
C ASN A 37 14.58 -5.50 7.95
N MET A 38 14.28 -6.63 7.31
CA MET A 38 15.17 -7.27 6.35
C MET A 38 15.38 -6.37 5.12
N LEU A 39 14.34 -5.73 4.61
CA LEU A 39 14.43 -4.80 3.47
C LEU A 39 15.13 -3.48 3.84
N MET A 40 15.00 -3.04 5.10
CA MET A 40 15.63 -1.81 5.57
C MET A 40 17.12 -2.01 5.87
N PHE A 41 17.45 -3.04 6.63
CA PHE A 41 18.80 -3.23 7.19
C PHE A 41 19.61 -4.35 6.54
N GLY A 42 18.94 -5.26 5.82
CA GLY A 42 19.56 -6.44 5.19
C GLY A 42 19.73 -7.60 6.17
N TYR A 43 19.21 -7.46 7.39
CA TYR A 43 19.21 -8.47 8.44
C TYR A 43 18.00 -8.25 9.36
N LEU A 44 17.64 -9.28 10.12
CA LEU A 44 16.61 -9.19 11.13
C LEU A 44 17.23 -8.88 12.51
N PRO A 45 16.90 -7.73 13.13
CA PRO A 45 17.33 -7.44 14.48
C PRO A 45 16.63 -8.41 15.45
N THR A 46 17.42 -9.20 16.17
CA THR A 46 16.92 -10.05 17.26
C THR A 46 16.44 -9.20 18.42
N THR A 47 15.19 -9.42 18.84
CA THR A 47 14.68 -8.88 20.10
C THR A 47 15.27 -9.67 21.27
N THR A 48 15.38 -9.07 22.45
CA THR A 48 15.91 -9.69 23.69
C THR A 48 15.24 -11.02 24.08
N LEU A 49 14.05 -11.33 23.55
CA LEU A 49 13.34 -12.60 23.74
C LEU A 49 13.85 -13.76 22.86
N GLN A 50 14.73 -13.47 21.90
CA GLN A 50 15.34 -14.44 20.97
C GLN A 50 16.86 -14.44 21.08
N ILE A 51 17.39 -14.31 22.29
CA ILE A 51 18.80 -14.64 22.56
C ILE A 51 18.82 -16.12 22.94
N PRO A 52 18.98 -17.08 22.01
CA PRO A 52 19.59 -18.33 22.42
C PRO A 52 20.95 -17.98 23.02
N ALA A 53 21.34 -18.69 24.07
CA ALA A 53 22.68 -18.56 24.66
C ALA A 53 23.69 -18.40 23.52
N ILE A 54 24.52 -17.37 23.63
CA ILE A 54 25.43 -16.93 22.58
C ILE A 54 26.41 -18.06 22.29
N ASP A 55 26.01 -18.97 21.39
CA ASP A 55 26.92 -19.79 20.63
C ASP A 55 27.41 -18.86 19.52
N ALA A 56 28.61 -18.32 19.73
CA ALA A 56 29.22 -17.20 19.01
C ALA A 56 29.42 -17.37 17.49
N GLU A 57 28.76 -18.34 16.84
CA GLU A 57 28.99 -18.72 15.45
C GLU A 57 27.73 -18.83 14.57
N SER A 58 26.50 -18.72 15.09
CA SER A 58 25.32 -18.92 14.23
C SER A 58 24.92 -17.66 13.45
N SER A 59 25.25 -17.64 12.16
CA SER A 59 24.70 -16.79 11.07
C SER A 59 25.00 -15.28 11.06
N TYR A 60 25.18 -14.60 12.20
CA TYR A 60 25.40 -13.15 12.21
C TYR A 60 26.80 -12.70 11.75
N SER A 61 27.81 -13.59 11.83
CA SER A 61 29.21 -13.26 11.52
C SER A 61 29.50 -13.23 10.00
N ARG A 62 28.75 -13.97 9.18
CA ARG A 62 29.07 -14.14 7.75
C ARG A 62 28.77 -12.87 6.92
N ASP A 63 27.72 -12.13 7.29
CA ASP A 63 27.35 -10.88 6.61
C ASP A 63 28.15 -9.65 7.11
N GLN A 64 28.77 -9.72 8.29
CA GLN A 64 29.68 -8.67 8.78
C GLN A 64 31.02 -8.62 8.01
N GLN A 65 31.38 -9.68 7.28
CA GLN A 65 32.62 -9.76 6.52
C GLN A 65 32.51 -9.24 5.07
N ARG A 66 31.32 -8.83 4.62
CA ARG A 66 31.15 -8.22 3.29
C ARG A 66 31.66 -6.79 3.27
N SER A 67 32.23 -6.38 2.15
CA SER A 67 32.57 -4.98 1.90
C SER A 67 31.29 -4.12 1.97
N ALA A 68 31.40 -2.89 2.46
CA ALA A 68 30.26 -1.98 2.54
C ALA A 68 29.54 -1.82 1.18
N ALA A 69 30.28 -1.90 0.07
CA ALA A 69 29.75 -1.87 -1.28
C ALA A 69 28.84 -3.08 -1.60
N GLU A 70 29.31 -4.30 -1.33
CA GLU A 70 28.55 -5.54 -1.56
C GLU A 70 27.25 -5.58 -0.75
N ARG A 71 27.27 -4.99 0.45
CA ARG A 71 26.08 -4.87 1.29
C ARG A 71 25.03 -3.92 0.69
N ILE A 72 25.48 -2.82 0.10
CA ILE A 72 24.59 -1.86 -0.57
C ILE A 72 23.96 -2.51 -1.81
N GLU A 73 24.74 -3.20 -2.62
CA GLU A 73 24.25 -3.92 -3.81
C GLU A 73 23.23 -4.99 -3.42
N HIS A 74 23.53 -5.78 -2.38
CA HIS A 74 22.60 -6.77 -1.85
C HIS A 74 21.27 -6.16 -1.39
N LEU A 75 21.33 -5.03 -0.66
CA LEU A 75 20.13 -4.30 -0.24
C LEU A 75 19.32 -3.75 -1.42
N GLN A 76 19.98 -3.25 -2.45
CA GLN A 76 19.32 -2.76 -3.66
C GLN A 76 18.58 -3.91 -4.37
N LEU A 77 19.22 -5.06 -4.50
CA LEU A 77 18.62 -6.26 -5.09
C LEU A 77 17.36 -6.70 -4.32
N LEU A 78 17.46 -6.83 -2.99
CA LEU A 78 16.32 -7.19 -2.15
C LEU A 78 15.14 -6.22 -2.28
N ARG A 79 15.44 -4.92 -2.34
CA ARG A 79 14.40 -3.88 -2.49
C ARG A 79 13.77 -3.90 -3.88
N GLN A 80 14.57 -4.17 -4.91
CA GLN A 80 14.08 -4.29 -6.28
C GLN A 80 13.16 -5.51 -6.41
N GLU A 81 13.56 -6.66 -5.89
CA GLU A 81 12.72 -7.86 -5.89
C GLU A 81 11.39 -7.63 -5.15
N ALA A 82 11.44 -7.02 -3.96
CA ALA A 82 10.24 -6.69 -3.22
C ALA A 82 9.34 -5.69 -3.96
N HIS A 83 9.93 -4.70 -4.64
CA HIS A 83 9.19 -3.75 -5.47
C HIS A 83 8.50 -4.44 -6.64
N ASP A 84 9.20 -5.31 -7.36
CA ASP A 84 8.67 -6.03 -8.51
C ASP A 84 7.52 -6.97 -8.09
N ALA A 85 7.65 -7.62 -6.93
CA ALA A 85 6.57 -8.43 -6.35
C ALA A 85 5.33 -7.59 -6.04
N LEU A 86 5.49 -6.37 -5.50
CA LEU A 86 4.37 -5.46 -5.24
C LEU A 86 3.70 -4.98 -6.54
N VAL A 87 4.49 -4.62 -7.55
CA VAL A 87 3.96 -4.21 -8.86
C VAL A 87 3.18 -5.34 -9.51
N PHE A 88 3.72 -6.56 -9.46
CA PHE A 88 3.02 -7.75 -9.95
C PHE A 88 1.73 -8.02 -9.18
N GLY A 89 1.75 -7.90 -7.85
CA GLY A 89 0.56 -8.00 -7.00
C GLY A 89 -0.52 -6.98 -7.39
N GLN A 90 -0.14 -5.73 -7.62
CA GLN A 90 -1.08 -4.69 -8.07
C GLN A 90 -1.66 -5.01 -9.45
N PHE A 91 -0.81 -5.44 -10.38
CA PHE A 91 -1.23 -5.81 -11.73
C PHE A 91 -2.23 -6.98 -11.72
N THR A 92 -1.94 -8.03 -10.97
CA THR A 92 -2.84 -9.20 -10.87
C THR A 92 -4.20 -8.81 -10.27
N VAL A 93 -4.21 -8.02 -9.19
CA VAL A 93 -5.46 -7.52 -8.59
C VAL A 93 -6.26 -6.69 -9.57
N ALA A 94 -5.61 -5.79 -10.33
CA ALA A 94 -6.27 -5.00 -11.38
C ALA A 94 -6.87 -5.89 -12.49
N MET A 95 -6.12 -6.88 -12.97
CA MET A 95 -6.59 -7.82 -13.98
C MET A 95 -7.82 -8.62 -13.51
N TYR A 96 -7.80 -9.13 -12.26
CA TYR A 96 -8.94 -9.84 -11.68
C TYR A 96 -10.15 -8.92 -11.49
N PHE A 97 -9.91 -7.69 -11.06
CA PHE A 97 -10.96 -6.68 -10.95
C PHE A 97 -11.61 -6.43 -12.31
N ASP A 98 -10.81 -6.11 -13.34
CA ASP A 98 -11.30 -5.79 -14.68
C ASP A 98 -12.04 -6.97 -15.34
N LYS A 99 -11.55 -8.20 -15.16
CA LYS A 99 -12.21 -9.41 -15.68
C LYS A 99 -13.64 -9.57 -15.17
N ASN A 100 -13.86 -9.27 -13.90
CA ASN A 100 -15.17 -9.45 -13.24
C ASN A 100 -15.98 -8.16 -13.15
N HIS A 101 -15.40 -7.02 -13.57
CA HIS A 101 -16.04 -5.72 -13.49
C HIS A 101 -16.84 -5.43 -14.76
N THR A 102 -18.11 -5.80 -14.76
CA THR A 102 -19.05 -5.36 -15.78
C THR A 102 -19.43 -3.90 -15.53
N ILE A 103 -19.00 -2.99 -16.39
CA ILE A 103 -19.52 -1.63 -16.40
C ILE A 103 -21.01 -1.72 -16.78
N PRO A 104 -21.95 -1.33 -15.91
CA PRO A 104 -23.36 -1.43 -16.25
C PRO A 104 -23.66 -0.54 -17.47
N PRO A 105 -24.36 -1.04 -18.51
CA PRO A 105 -24.58 -0.31 -19.76
C PRO A 105 -25.71 0.73 -19.63
N PHE A 106 -25.63 1.60 -18.63
CA PHE A 106 -26.65 2.64 -18.43
C PHE A 106 -26.58 3.68 -19.54
N LYS A 107 -27.69 3.89 -20.25
CA LYS A 107 -27.85 4.96 -21.24
C LYS A 107 -28.28 6.26 -20.56
N ALA A 108 -28.07 7.39 -21.24
CA ALA A 108 -28.59 8.66 -20.76
C ALA A 108 -30.14 8.60 -20.77
N GLY A 109 -30.77 8.97 -19.65
CA GLY A 109 -32.22 8.87 -19.47
C GLY A 109 -32.68 7.69 -18.59
N ASP A 110 -31.84 6.67 -18.39
CA ASP A 110 -32.19 5.52 -17.55
C ASP A 110 -32.36 5.91 -16.07
N LYS A 111 -33.30 5.24 -15.40
CA LYS A 111 -33.52 5.35 -13.95
C LYS A 111 -32.60 4.37 -13.22
N VAL A 112 -31.66 4.89 -12.44
CA VAL A 112 -30.69 4.11 -11.67
C VAL A 112 -30.82 4.43 -10.18
N TYR A 113 -30.60 3.42 -9.34
CA TYR A 113 -30.51 3.62 -7.90
C TYR A 113 -29.10 4.07 -7.53
N LEU A 114 -28.99 5.12 -6.71
CA LEU A 114 -27.70 5.51 -6.13
C LEU A 114 -27.50 4.77 -4.81
N LYS A 115 -26.33 4.15 -4.67
CA LYS A 115 -25.90 3.55 -3.41
C LYS A 115 -25.40 4.66 -2.49
N LEU A 116 -26.09 4.89 -1.39
CA LEU A 116 -25.67 5.84 -0.37
C LEU A 116 -24.55 5.24 0.49
N ALA A 117 -23.62 6.10 0.88
CA ALA A 117 -22.54 5.76 1.79
C ALA A 117 -23.07 5.54 3.21
N LYS A 118 -22.45 4.59 3.92
CA LYS A 118 -22.53 4.53 5.39
C LYS A 118 -21.67 5.64 5.99
N LYS A 119 -21.95 6.00 7.25
CA LYS A 119 -21.18 6.99 8.03
C LYS A 119 -19.65 6.79 7.96
N HIS A 120 -19.17 5.55 7.80
CA HIS A 120 -17.75 5.20 7.81
C HIS A 120 -17.18 4.85 6.42
N THR A 121 -18.01 4.79 5.38
CA THR A 121 -17.53 4.49 4.01
C THR A 121 -17.49 5.78 3.21
N PRO A 122 -16.43 6.06 2.44
CA PRO A 122 -16.41 7.22 1.56
C PRO A 122 -17.52 7.13 0.52
N GLY A 123 -18.25 8.23 0.31
CA GLY A 123 -19.29 8.35 -0.72
C GLY A 123 -20.41 9.33 -0.37
N TYR A 124 -21.50 9.31 -1.15
CA TYR A 124 -22.60 10.25 -1.00
C TYR A 124 -23.54 9.84 0.15
N ALA A 125 -23.64 10.67 1.19
CA ALA A 125 -24.53 10.46 2.34
C ALA A 125 -25.61 11.55 2.37
N VAL A 126 -26.85 11.14 2.64
CA VAL A 126 -27.99 12.07 2.78
C VAL A 126 -28.45 12.04 4.24
N PRO A 127 -28.45 13.19 4.94
CA PRO A 127 -28.93 13.26 6.33
C PRO A 127 -30.38 12.79 6.44
N GLY A 128 -30.70 12.03 7.49
CA GLY A 128 -32.07 11.58 7.78
C GLY A 128 -32.56 10.40 6.94
N ILE A 129 -31.82 9.94 5.93
CA ILE A 129 -32.17 8.76 5.13
C ILE A 129 -31.36 7.54 5.60
N THR A 130 -32.04 6.54 6.14
CA THR A 130 -31.44 5.26 6.56
C THR A 130 -31.37 4.24 5.41
N CYS A 131 -32.21 4.41 4.38
CA CYS A 131 -32.24 3.55 3.19
C CYS A 131 -30.96 3.72 2.36
N ARG A 132 -30.25 2.62 2.08
CA ARG A 132 -28.98 2.64 1.32
C ARG A 132 -29.14 2.84 -0.18
N LYS A 133 -30.37 2.78 -0.69
CA LYS A 133 -30.69 3.03 -2.09
C LYS A 133 -31.53 4.29 -2.12
N LEU A 134 -30.96 5.37 -2.65
CA LEU A 134 -31.76 6.56 -2.95
C LEU A 134 -32.66 6.21 -4.14
N GLY A 135 -33.93 6.62 -4.09
CA GLY A 135 -34.93 6.32 -5.11
C GLY A 135 -34.46 6.63 -6.54
N PRO A 136 -35.11 6.06 -7.56
CA PRO A 136 -34.60 6.04 -8.93
C PRO A 136 -34.26 7.43 -9.45
N GLN A 137 -32.98 7.66 -9.75
CA GLN A 137 -32.45 8.91 -10.31
C GLN A 137 -32.23 8.77 -11.81
N ARG A 138 -32.49 9.83 -12.58
CA ARG A 138 -32.20 9.82 -14.02
C ARG A 138 -30.71 10.08 -14.26
N LYS A 139 -30.06 9.19 -15.01
CA LYS A 139 -28.69 9.41 -15.49
C LYS A 139 -28.68 10.56 -16.51
N LYS A 140 -28.00 11.66 -16.18
CA LYS A 140 -27.75 12.77 -17.11
C LYS A 140 -26.60 12.41 -18.05
N ALA A 141 -26.64 12.93 -19.28
CA ALA A 141 -25.52 12.81 -20.21
C ALA A 141 -24.25 13.43 -19.58
N PRO A 142 -23.06 12.81 -19.75
CA PRO A 142 -21.83 13.40 -19.26
C PRO A 142 -21.65 14.77 -19.90
N LYS A 143 -21.35 15.78 -19.09
CA LYS A 143 -20.97 17.10 -19.63
C LYS A 143 -19.67 16.91 -20.41
N ALA A 144 -19.64 17.32 -21.68
CA ALA A 144 -18.42 17.32 -22.47
C ALA A 144 -17.33 18.05 -21.68
N LYS A 145 -16.22 17.36 -21.37
CA LYS A 145 -15.05 18.02 -20.80
C LYS A 145 -14.61 19.07 -21.83
N LYS A 146 -14.56 20.35 -21.44
CA LYS A 146 -13.91 21.37 -22.26
C LYS A 146 -12.49 20.87 -22.52
N THR A 147 -12.17 20.58 -23.78
CA THR A 147 -10.81 20.24 -24.18
C THR A 147 -9.91 21.38 -23.71
N ALA A 148 -8.92 21.05 -22.87
CA ALA A 148 -7.89 22.00 -22.51
C ALA A 148 -7.21 22.44 -23.81
N LYS A 149 -7.11 23.76 -24.05
CA LYS A 149 -6.31 24.31 -25.14
C LYS A 149 -4.93 23.65 -25.08
N THR A 150 -4.51 23.05 -26.20
CA THR A 150 -3.14 22.59 -26.42
C THR A 150 -2.17 23.70 -25.99
N PRO A 151 -1.19 23.44 -25.11
CA PRO A 151 -0.22 24.45 -24.75
C PRO A 151 0.61 24.76 -26.00
N THR A 152 0.46 25.97 -26.52
CA THR A 152 1.30 26.50 -27.60
C THR A 152 2.73 26.55 -27.08
N VAL A 153 3.60 25.66 -27.58
CA VAL A 153 5.04 25.69 -27.29
C VAL A 153 5.61 27.00 -27.85
N PRO A 154 6.19 27.90 -27.04
CA PRO A 154 6.80 29.11 -27.55
C PRO A 154 8.10 28.75 -28.27
N THR A 155 8.14 28.96 -29.59
CA THR A 155 9.34 28.80 -30.42
C THR A 155 10.41 29.79 -29.94
N ARG A 156 11.48 29.29 -29.33
CA ARG A 156 12.63 30.09 -28.91
C ARG A 156 13.32 30.63 -30.17
N LYS A 157 13.19 31.92 -30.45
CA LYS A 157 13.96 32.59 -31.51
C LYS A 157 15.44 32.46 -31.17
N SER A 158 16.19 31.73 -31.98
CA SER A 158 17.65 31.66 -31.92
C SER A 158 18.21 33.04 -32.25
N ALA A 159 18.81 33.71 -31.26
CA ALA A 159 19.58 34.92 -31.50
C ALA A 159 20.91 34.53 -32.19
N ARG A 160 21.13 35.08 -33.39
CA ARG A 160 22.43 35.07 -34.07
C ARG A 160 23.41 35.88 -33.23
N LEU A 161 24.51 35.26 -32.78
CA LEU A 161 25.70 35.98 -32.34
C LEU A 161 26.38 36.58 -33.58
N ALA A 162 26.66 37.87 -33.50
CA ALA A 162 27.54 38.60 -34.41
C ALA A 162 28.99 38.47 -33.92
#